data_AF-A0A960UPT9-F1
#
_entry.id   AF-A0A960UPT9-F1
#
_cell.length_a   1.000
_cell.length_b   1.000
_cell.length_c   1.000
_cell.angle_alpha   90.00
_cell.angle_beta   90.00
_cell.angle_gamma   90.00
#
_symmetry.space_group_name_H-M   'P 1'
#
loop_
_entity.id
_entity.type
_entity.pdbx_description
1 polymer ?
#
loop_
_entity_poly.entity_id
_entity_poly.type
_entity_poly.pdbx_seq_one_letter_code
_entity_poly.pdbx_strand_id
1 'polypeptide(L)'
;MKHFVLCFLALSIASSLHAEDRRWSFFLGGGFSQYQYESPGDPGSIFAFSSLNSSSSPEIKQFQQAVILESVTSSTIETKETHGRLGFEYLFGDGMYFGLNFGLSYASGKDRCVSNCGELTQLALLNALNAGGTSASTLTTQLILFPGLFSISDSSDGYSTTMLDIGFNGHFNPRGTFDPYVGLDIGGGICQFPGVEGITCTVAKVAPKLGFRYNFSEAFFAYLQTEYQIETFQISGGSTSASDTYENPVALIGLGVRW
;
A
#
# COMPACT_ATOMS: atom_id res chain seq x y z
N MET A 1 -30.04 16.19 8.92
CA MET A 1 -30.95 15.04 9.14
C MET A 1 -30.55 13.75 8.37
N LYS A 2 -29.28 13.55 7.99
CA LYS A 2 -28.82 12.31 7.33
C LYS A 2 -27.85 11.46 8.18
N HIS A 3 -27.48 11.90 9.38
CA HIS A 3 -26.50 11.21 10.24
C HIS A 3 -27.15 10.49 11.43
N PHE A 4 -28.46 10.64 11.61
CA PHE A 4 -29.19 10.03 12.73
C PHE A 4 -29.72 8.61 12.41
N VAL A 5 -29.75 8.23 11.13
CA VAL A 5 -30.34 6.96 10.69
C VAL A 5 -29.34 5.79 10.82
N LEU A 6 -28.03 6.04 10.74
CA LEU A 6 -27.03 4.97 10.92
C LEU A 6 -26.88 4.52 12.38
N CYS A 7 -26.97 5.43 13.36
CA CYS A 7 -26.94 5.06 14.78
C CYS A 7 -28.18 4.27 15.21
N PHE A 8 -29.34 4.50 14.59
CA PHE A 8 -30.56 3.78 14.92
C PHE A 8 -30.58 2.35 14.37
N LEU A 9 -29.94 2.10 13.20
CA LEU A 9 -29.82 0.73 12.67
C LEU A 9 -28.87 -0.14 13.50
N ALA A 10 -27.85 0.46 14.12
CA ALA A 10 -26.96 -0.24 15.05
C ALA A 10 -27.65 -0.55 16.40
N LEU A 11 -28.62 0.27 16.83
CA LEU A 11 -29.35 0.05 18.08
C LEU A 11 -30.48 -0.99 17.97
N SER A 12 -31.10 -1.15 16.79
CA SER A 12 -32.24 -2.05 16.62
C SER A 12 -31.87 -3.53 16.46
N ILE A 13 -30.58 -3.86 16.26
CA ILE A 13 -30.10 -5.25 16.24
C ILE A 13 -29.76 -5.75 17.67
N ALA A 14 -29.65 -4.85 18.65
CA ALA A 14 -29.23 -5.17 20.01
C ALA A 14 -30.34 -5.74 20.92
N SER A 15 -31.61 -5.67 20.52
CA SER A 15 -32.74 -5.90 21.43
C SER A 15 -33.40 -7.29 21.38
N SER A 16 -32.88 -8.25 20.61
CA SER A 16 -33.44 -9.60 20.60
C SER A 16 -32.46 -10.66 20.12
N LEU A 17 -31.48 -11.01 20.96
CA LEU A 17 -30.88 -12.34 20.92
C LEU A 17 -30.55 -12.77 22.36
N HIS A 18 -31.05 -13.94 22.70
CA HIS A 18 -30.77 -14.66 23.94
C HIS A 18 -29.26 -14.83 24.16
N ALA A 19 -28.88 -15.18 25.39
CA ALA A 19 -27.52 -15.44 25.84
C ALA A 19 -26.89 -16.72 25.20
N GLU A 20 -26.98 -16.85 23.88
CA GLU A 20 -26.24 -17.85 23.10
C GLU A 20 -24.91 -17.24 22.64
N ASP A 21 -23.86 -18.08 22.61
CA ASP A 21 -22.47 -17.72 22.29
C ASP A 21 -22.38 -16.77 21.08
N ARG A 22 -22.05 -15.50 21.33
CA ARG A 22 -21.82 -14.47 20.30
C ARG A 22 -20.51 -14.71 19.57
N ARG A 23 -20.56 -15.61 18.59
CA ARG A 23 -19.40 -16.07 17.84
C ARG A 23 -19.09 -15.17 16.65
N TRP A 24 -20.07 -14.46 16.13
CA TRP A 24 -19.84 -13.56 15.02
C TRP A 24 -19.50 -12.18 15.53
N SER A 25 -18.57 -11.52 14.84
CA SER A 25 -18.34 -10.10 15.02
C SER A 25 -18.20 -9.40 13.68
N PHE A 26 -18.62 -8.15 13.66
CA PHE A 26 -18.36 -7.20 12.60
C PHE A 26 -17.47 -6.11 13.18
N PHE A 27 -16.48 -5.67 12.43
CA PHE A 27 -15.61 -4.58 12.84
C PHE A 27 -15.31 -3.65 11.67
N LEU A 28 -15.13 -2.38 12.03
CA LEU A 28 -14.68 -1.35 11.12
C LEU A 28 -13.56 -0.57 11.78
N GLY A 29 -12.61 -0.07 11.01
CA GLY A 29 -11.55 0.77 11.53
C GLY A 29 -10.81 1.50 10.44
N GLY A 30 -9.88 2.33 10.88
CA GLY A 30 -8.96 3.03 10.02
C GLY A 30 -7.59 3.09 10.66
N GLY A 31 -6.60 3.49 9.88
CA GLY A 31 -5.25 3.59 10.37
C GLY A 31 -4.32 4.30 9.43
N PHE A 32 -3.04 4.24 9.77
CA PHE A 32 -1.99 4.91 9.04
C PHE A 32 -0.74 4.04 8.98
N SER A 33 0.06 4.29 7.96
CA SER A 33 1.41 3.78 7.85
C SER A 33 2.33 4.91 7.38
N GLN A 34 3.57 4.88 7.85
CA GLN A 34 4.64 5.70 7.34
C GLN A 34 5.94 4.91 7.41
N TYR A 35 6.59 4.74 6.26
CA TYR A 35 7.83 3.99 6.15
C TYR A 35 8.74 4.61 5.09
N GLN A 36 10.01 4.21 5.13
CA GLN A 36 10.98 4.56 4.11
C GLN A 36 11.59 3.27 3.56
N TYR A 37 11.76 3.21 2.25
CA TYR A 37 12.42 2.08 1.58
C TYR A 37 13.40 2.58 0.53
N GLU A 38 14.37 1.73 0.19
CA GLU A 38 15.29 1.98 -0.90
C GLU A 38 14.76 1.30 -2.16
N SER A 39 14.45 2.10 -3.18
CA SER A 39 14.16 1.58 -4.51
C SER A 39 15.48 1.38 -5.25
N PRO A 40 15.76 0.18 -5.78
CA PRO A 40 17.00 -0.08 -6.49
C PRO A 40 17.13 0.83 -7.71
N GLY A 41 18.35 1.28 -7.99
CA GLY A 41 18.63 2.03 -9.21
C GLY A 41 18.25 1.22 -10.45
N ASP A 42 17.79 1.90 -11.50
CA ASP A 42 17.42 1.30 -12.78
C ASP A 42 18.57 1.44 -13.80
N PRO A 43 19.45 0.42 -13.95
CA PRO A 43 20.53 0.48 -14.94
C PRO A 43 20.02 0.49 -16.38
N GLY A 44 18.75 0.18 -16.64
CA GLY A 44 18.10 0.30 -17.95
C GLY A 44 18.10 1.74 -18.47
N SER A 45 17.96 2.72 -17.57
CA SER A 45 17.99 4.16 -17.89
C SER A 45 19.34 4.63 -18.46
N ILE A 46 20.45 3.92 -18.16
CA ILE A 46 21.79 4.19 -18.71
C ILE A 46 21.81 4.00 -20.22
N PHE A 47 21.15 2.96 -20.73
CA PHE A 47 21.13 2.64 -22.15
C PHE A 47 20.35 3.70 -22.95
N ALA A 48 19.25 4.21 -22.39
CA ALA A 48 18.51 5.32 -22.97
C ALA A 48 19.41 6.56 -23.13
N PHE A 49 20.15 6.92 -22.09
CA PHE A 49 20.98 8.12 -22.09
C PHE A 49 22.24 8.03 -22.98
N SER A 50 22.89 6.86 -23.01
CA SER A 50 24.09 6.64 -23.85
C SER A 50 23.83 6.85 -25.35
N SER A 51 22.58 6.69 -25.79
CA SER A 51 22.17 6.90 -27.18
C SER A 51 21.87 8.35 -27.54
N LEU A 52 21.69 9.23 -26.55
CA LEU A 52 21.14 10.59 -26.72
C LEU A 52 22.21 11.69 -26.81
N ASN A 53 23.48 11.42 -26.49
CA ASN A 53 24.49 12.48 -26.43
C ASN A 53 25.87 12.01 -26.93
N SER A 54 26.19 12.34 -28.18
CA SER A 54 27.44 11.99 -28.87
C SER A 54 28.58 13.01 -28.68
N SER A 55 28.40 13.98 -27.79
CA SER A 55 29.39 15.06 -27.59
C SER A 55 30.65 14.58 -26.86
N SER A 56 31.80 15.05 -27.30
CA SER A 56 33.12 14.64 -26.83
C SER A 56 33.73 15.53 -25.73
N SER A 57 33.03 16.59 -25.31
CA SER A 57 33.57 17.56 -24.34
C SER A 57 33.79 16.94 -22.95
N PRO A 58 34.86 17.32 -22.22
CA PRO A 58 35.13 16.81 -20.87
C PRO A 58 34.00 17.07 -19.86
N GLU A 59 33.34 18.23 -19.95
CA GLU A 59 32.26 18.65 -19.06
C GLU A 59 31.01 17.80 -19.26
N ILE A 60 30.68 17.49 -20.52
CA ILE A 60 29.55 16.61 -20.84
C ILE A 60 29.83 15.18 -20.37
N LYS A 61 31.07 14.71 -20.46
CA LYS A 61 31.45 13.38 -19.91
C LYS A 61 31.33 13.32 -18.39
N GLN A 62 31.71 14.37 -17.67
CA GLN A 62 31.53 14.42 -16.22
C GLN A 62 30.05 14.44 -15.83
N PHE A 63 29.24 15.23 -16.53
CA PHE A 63 27.78 15.21 -16.35
C PHE A 63 27.20 13.82 -16.66
N GLN A 64 27.65 13.16 -17.73
CA GLN A 64 27.21 11.81 -18.07
C GLN A 64 27.55 10.79 -16.99
N GLN A 65 28.75 10.86 -16.39
CA GLN A 65 29.13 9.99 -15.28
C GLN A 65 28.27 10.23 -14.04
N ALA A 66 27.91 11.49 -13.76
CA ALA A 66 27.03 11.82 -12.64
C ALA A 66 25.60 11.29 -12.85
N VAL A 67 25.06 11.38 -14.07
CA VAL A 67 23.77 10.79 -14.44
C VAL A 67 23.81 9.27 -14.30
N ILE A 68 24.85 8.61 -14.83
CA ILE A 68 25.00 7.15 -14.71
C ILE A 68 25.08 6.74 -13.24
N LEU A 69 25.83 7.49 -12.42
CA LEU A 69 25.95 7.22 -11.00
C LEU A 69 24.59 7.35 -10.30
N GLU A 70 23.82 8.39 -10.60
CA GLU A 70 22.46 8.56 -10.07
C GLU A 70 21.55 7.40 -10.49
N SER A 71 21.61 6.98 -11.76
CA SER A 71 20.80 5.87 -12.28
C SER A 71 21.10 4.50 -11.64
N VAL A 72 22.33 4.26 -11.18
CA VAL A 72 22.70 2.99 -10.49
C VAL A 72 22.59 3.07 -8.98
N THR A 73 22.46 4.26 -8.42
CA THR A 73 22.36 4.45 -6.97
C THR A 73 20.91 4.25 -6.55
N SER A 74 20.69 3.63 -5.39
CA SER A 74 19.34 3.50 -4.83
C SER A 74 18.75 4.87 -4.52
N SER A 75 17.44 5.00 -4.79
CA SER A 75 16.66 6.15 -4.35
C SER A 75 15.98 5.83 -3.03
N THR A 76 15.89 6.81 -2.14
CA THR A 76 15.17 6.66 -0.88
C THR A 76 13.78 7.24 -1.04
N ILE A 77 12.75 6.44 -0.81
CA ILE A 77 11.35 6.82 -0.93
C ILE A 77 10.70 6.77 0.44
N GLU A 78 10.02 7.84 0.82
CA GLU A 78 9.12 7.89 1.98
C GLU A 78 7.69 7.70 1.51
N THR A 79 7.01 6.71 2.07
CA THR A 79 5.61 6.41 1.78
C THR A 79 4.76 6.70 3.00
N LYS A 80 3.62 7.37 2.76
CA LYS A 80 2.58 7.61 3.77
C LYS A 80 1.26 7.07 3.27
N GLU A 81 0.65 6.22 4.08
CA GLU A 81 -0.62 5.57 3.73
C GLU A 81 -1.70 5.83 4.76
N THR A 82 -2.93 5.94 4.28
CA THR A 82 -4.15 5.88 5.09
C THR A 82 -4.88 4.59 4.77
N HIS A 83 -5.32 3.89 5.82
CA HIS A 83 -6.01 2.61 5.68
C HIS A 83 -7.45 2.70 6.18
N GLY A 84 -8.33 1.95 5.51
CA GLY A 84 -9.69 1.66 5.93
C GLY A 84 -9.91 0.15 5.93
N ARG A 85 -10.59 -0.35 6.96
CA ARG A 85 -10.88 -1.78 7.08
C ARG A 85 -12.31 -2.02 7.50
N LEU A 86 -12.95 -2.97 6.84
CA LEU A 86 -14.23 -3.56 7.21
C LEU A 86 -14.06 -5.06 7.26
N GLY A 87 -14.57 -5.72 8.29
CA GLY A 87 -14.42 -7.16 8.40
C GLY A 87 -15.46 -7.82 9.26
N PHE A 88 -15.52 -9.13 9.09
CA PHE A 88 -16.28 -10.08 9.87
C PHE A 88 -15.31 -11.08 10.47
N GLU A 89 -15.58 -11.53 11.68
CA GLU A 89 -14.86 -12.63 12.30
C GLU A 89 -15.83 -13.63 12.90
N TYR A 90 -15.54 -14.91 12.70
CA TYR A 90 -16.20 -16.02 13.37
C TYR A 90 -15.26 -16.66 14.39
N LEU A 91 -15.63 -16.60 15.66
CA LEU A 91 -14.95 -17.25 16.75
C LEU A 91 -15.41 -18.70 16.91
N PHE A 92 -14.46 -19.62 17.06
CA PHE A 92 -14.72 -21.05 17.20
C PHE A 92 -13.85 -21.72 18.27
N GLY A 93 -14.25 -22.94 18.64
CA GLY A 93 -13.74 -23.67 19.80
C GLY A 93 -14.47 -23.31 21.10
N ASP A 94 -14.42 -24.21 22.08
CA ASP A 94 -15.20 -24.11 23.33
C ASP A 94 -14.85 -22.88 24.18
N GLY A 95 -13.67 -22.31 23.97
CA GLY A 95 -13.22 -21.06 24.59
C GLY A 95 -13.23 -19.84 23.66
N MET A 96 -13.67 -19.98 22.41
CA MET A 96 -13.62 -18.91 21.39
C MET A 96 -12.22 -18.31 21.18
N TYR A 97 -11.18 -19.11 21.42
CA TYR A 97 -9.77 -18.69 21.30
C TYR A 97 -9.30 -18.52 19.85
N PHE A 98 -10.07 -18.99 18.88
CA PHE A 98 -9.69 -18.95 17.47
C PHE A 98 -10.74 -18.21 16.66
N GLY A 99 -10.30 -17.32 15.77
CA GLY A 99 -11.14 -16.51 14.90
C GLY A 99 -10.77 -16.71 13.44
N LEU A 100 -11.78 -16.92 12.59
CA LEU A 100 -11.63 -16.85 11.14
C LEU A 100 -12.15 -15.49 10.68
N ASN A 101 -11.30 -14.69 10.03
CA ASN A 101 -11.65 -13.36 9.57
C ASN A 101 -11.81 -13.28 8.06
N PHE A 102 -12.74 -12.41 7.63
CA PHE A 102 -12.98 -12.05 6.24
C PHE A 102 -13.20 -10.55 6.17
N GLY A 103 -12.60 -9.85 5.22
CA GLY A 103 -12.75 -8.41 5.16
C GLY A 103 -12.46 -7.78 3.83
N LEU A 104 -12.74 -6.49 3.78
CA LEU A 104 -12.34 -5.58 2.73
C LEU A 104 -11.37 -4.58 3.35
N SER A 105 -10.21 -4.43 2.73
CA SER A 105 -9.24 -3.39 3.07
C SER A 105 -9.09 -2.40 1.92
N TYR A 106 -8.89 -1.16 2.29
CA TYR A 106 -8.56 -0.06 1.40
C TYR A 106 -7.32 0.63 1.93
N ALA A 107 -6.36 0.92 1.08
CA ALA A 107 -5.24 1.79 1.41
C ALA A 107 -5.11 2.87 0.34
N SER A 108 -4.70 4.07 0.74
CA SER A 108 -4.26 5.10 -0.19
C SER A 108 -2.95 5.68 0.27
N GLY A 109 -1.97 5.65 -0.63
CA GLY A 109 -0.60 6.03 -0.36
C GLY A 109 -0.14 7.20 -1.20
N LYS A 110 0.83 7.93 -0.67
CA LYS A 110 1.64 8.88 -1.43
C LYS A 110 3.10 8.63 -1.17
N ASP A 111 3.86 8.62 -2.25
CA ASP A 111 5.30 8.44 -2.22
C ASP A 111 5.98 9.79 -2.40
N ARG A 112 7.02 10.01 -1.62
CA ARG A 112 7.87 11.18 -1.68
C ARG A 112 9.31 10.72 -1.76
N CYS A 113 9.99 11.03 -2.84
CA CYS A 113 11.43 10.81 -2.90
C CYS A 113 12.16 11.74 -1.92
N VAL A 114 13.08 11.17 -1.14
CA VAL A 114 13.87 11.85 -0.11
C VAL A 114 15.31 12.07 -0.58
N SER A 115 15.85 11.16 -1.38
CA SER A 115 17.24 11.19 -1.87
C SER A 115 17.38 10.48 -3.22
N ASN A 116 18.28 10.99 -4.07
CA ASN A 116 18.59 10.49 -5.42
C ASN A 116 17.33 10.39 -6.29
N CYS A 117 16.65 11.52 -6.48
CA CYS A 117 15.33 11.58 -7.08
C CYS A 117 15.37 11.71 -8.60
N GLY A 118 16.48 11.32 -9.22
CA GLY A 118 16.64 11.39 -10.66
C GLY A 118 16.80 12.83 -11.18
N GLU A 119 17.21 13.79 -10.35
CA GLU A 119 17.31 15.20 -10.75
C GLU A 119 18.29 15.38 -11.92
N LEU A 120 19.42 14.67 -11.90
CA LEU A 120 20.39 14.72 -13.00
C LEU A 120 19.85 14.03 -14.25
N THR A 121 19.13 12.93 -14.08
CA THR A 121 18.49 12.16 -15.15
C THR A 121 17.40 12.99 -15.84
N GLN A 122 16.58 13.73 -15.08
CA GLN A 122 15.59 14.66 -15.62
C GLN A 122 16.25 15.82 -16.38
N LEU A 123 17.31 16.42 -15.81
CA LEU A 123 18.08 17.47 -16.49
C LEU A 123 18.72 16.96 -17.80
N ALA A 124 19.24 15.74 -17.78
CA ALA A 124 19.78 15.06 -18.95
C ALA A 124 18.73 14.89 -20.06
N LEU A 125 17.53 14.46 -19.69
CA LEU A 125 16.41 14.29 -20.61
C LEU A 125 15.97 15.62 -21.23
N LEU A 126 15.84 16.67 -20.40
CA LEU A 126 15.50 18.03 -20.86
C LEU A 126 16.55 18.57 -21.82
N ASN A 127 17.83 18.29 -21.57
CA ASN A 127 18.91 18.70 -22.47
C ASN A 127 18.84 17.96 -23.81
N ALA A 128 18.61 16.63 -23.79
CA ALA A 128 18.42 15.84 -25.00
C ALA A 128 17.22 16.30 -25.85
N LEU A 129 16.12 16.69 -25.20
CA LEU A 129 14.94 17.28 -25.85
C LEU A 129 15.26 18.61 -26.54
N ASN A 130 15.96 19.50 -25.86
CA ASN A 130 16.33 20.82 -26.40
C ASN A 130 17.36 20.71 -27.54
N ALA A 131 18.15 19.64 -27.59
CA ALA A 131 19.10 19.38 -28.66
C ALA A 131 18.42 18.96 -30.00
N GLY A 132 17.10 18.76 -30.03
CA GLY A 132 16.31 18.63 -31.25
C GLY A 132 16.50 17.33 -32.05
N GLY A 133 17.23 16.35 -31.51
CA GLY A 133 17.59 15.10 -32.22
C GLY A 133 16.65 13.91 -31.99
N THR A 134 15.72 13.99 -31.03
CA THR A 134 14.93 12.83 -30.57
C THR A 134 13.43 13.07 -30.78
N SER A 135 12.76 12.19 -31.52
CA SER A 135 11.30 12.27 -31.69
C SER A 135 10.57 12.09 -30.35
N ALA A 136 9.57 12.95 -30.10
CA ALA A 136 8.79 12.95 -28.86
C ALA A 136 8.22 11.56 -28.52
N SER A 137 7.82 10.76 -29.51
CA SER A 137 7.30 9.41 -29.33
C SER A 137 8.30 8.43 -28.71
N THR A 138 9.57 8.46 -29.14
CA THR A 138 10.64 7.63 -28.58
C THR A 138 10.91 7.99 -27.13
N LEU A 139 10.81 9.28 -26.81
CA LEU A 139 10.98 9.78 -25.46
C LEU A 139 9.82 9.37 -24.54
N THR A 140 8.58 9.44 -25.02
CA THR A 140 7.40 8.99 -24.26
C THR A 140 7.47 7.49 -23.97
N THR A 141 7.90 6.69 -24.95
CA THR A 141 8.08 5.25 -24.75
C THR A 141 9.20 4.96 -23.75
N GLN A 142 10.32 5.68 -23.79
CA GLN A 142 11.39 5.49 -22.79
C GLN A 142 10.95 5.97 -21.39
N LEU A 143 10.27 7.11 -21.28
CA LEU A 143 9.70 7.59 -20.02
C LEU A 143 8.74 6.57 -19.37
N ILE A 144 7.91 5.90 -20.18
CA ILE A 144 6.97 4.88 -19.70
C ILE A 144 7.67 3.56 -19.35
N LEU A 145 8.74 3.20 -20.07
CA LEU A 145 9.45 1.92 -19.89
C LEU A 145 10.46 1.92 -18.74
N PHE A 146 10.80 3.09 -18.19
CA PHE A 146 11.74 3.23 -17.09
C PHE A 146 11.03 3.88 -15.89
N PRO A 147 10.40 3.10 -15.01
CA PRO A 147 9.76 3.62 -13.80
C PRO A 147 10.71 4.44 -12.93
N GLY A 148 12.04 4.19 -13.00
CA GLY A 148 13.05 5.00 -12.32
C GLY A 148 13.25 6.42 -12.88
N LEU A 149 12.80 6.70 -14.11
CA LEU A 149 12.72 8.05 -14.69
C LEU A 149 11.49 8.82 -14.17
N PHE A 150 10.47 8.10 -13.72
CA PHE A 150 9.44 8.58 -12.79
C PHE A 150 9.93 8.40 -11.35
N SER A 151 11.21 8.67 -11.05
CA SER A 151 11.57 8.91 -9.67
C SER A 151 10.71 10.08 -9.20
N ILE A 152 9.79 9.71 -8.32
CA ILE A 152 8.62 10.44 -7.91
C ILE A 152 9.12 11.69 -7.18
N SER A 153 9.47 12.73 -7.92
CA SER A 153 9.65 14.07 -7.36
C SER A 153 8.24 14.58 -7.05
N ASP A 154 7.67 14.06 -5.96
CA ASP A 154 6.28 14.25 -5.55
C ASP A 154 5.26 13.85 -6.61
N SER A 155 4.89 12.56 -6.70
CA SER A 155 3.66 12.18 -7.41
C SER A 155 2.53 12.74 -6.56
N SER A 156 1.99 13.88 -6.97
CA SER A 156 0.77 14.44 -6.41
C SER A 156 -0.36 13.42 -6.39
N ASP A 157 -0.29 12.46 -7.31
CA ASP A 157 -1.38 11.61 -7.74
C ASP A 157 -1.53 10.32 -6.91
N GLY A 158 -0.49 9.92 -6.15
CA GLY A 158 -0.57 8.79 -5.20
C GLY A 158 -1.00 7.45 -5.81
N TYR A 159 -1.35 6.50 -4.95
CA TYR A 159 -2.00 5.25 -5.34
C TYR A 159 -3.11 4.88 -4.37
N SER A 160 -3.95 3.94 -4.79
CA SER A 160 -4.88 3.28 -3.87
C SER A 160 -5.01 1.80 -4.17
N THR A 161 -5.32 1.03 -3.13
CA THR A 161 -5.55 -0.41 -3.20
C THR A 161 -6.92 -0.73 -2.63
N THR A 162 -7.56 -1.77 -3.17
CA THR A 162 -8.76 -2.37 -2.58
C THR A 162 -8.59 -3.88 -2.61
N MET A 163 -8.58 -4.51 -1.44
CA MET A 163 -8.31 -5.94 -1.30
C MET A 163 -9.39 -6.66 -0.52
N LEU A 164 -9.64 -7.91 -0.92
CA LEU A 164 -10.37 -8.88 -0.11
C LEU A 164 -9.37 -9.64 0.76
N ASP A 165 -9.64 -9.68 2.05
CA ASP A 165 -8.78 -10.25 3.07
C ASP A 165 -9.43 -11.49 3.68
N ILE A 166 -8.63 -12.53 3.91
CA ILE A 166 -8.99 -13.70 4.68
C ILE A 166 -7.87 -13.96 5.68
N GLY A 167 -8.21 -14.34 6.90
CA GLY A 167 -7.18 -14.55 7.90
C GLY A 167 -7.64 -15.31 9.12
N PHE A 168 -6.68 -15.51 10.01
CA PHE A 168 -6.83 -16.27 11.22
C PHE A 168 -6.33 -15.49 12.42
N ASN A 169 -7.07 -15.54 13.53
CA ASN A 169 -6.76 -14.87 14.78
C ASN A 169 -6.72 -15.88 15.93
N GLY A 170 -5.70 -15.79 16.77
CA GLY A 170 -5.63 -16.45 18.08
C GLY A 170 -5.85 -15.42 19.18
N HIS A 171 -6.95 -15.55 19.91
CA HIS A 171 -7.32 -14.74 21.05
C HIS A 171 -6.78 -15.35 22.34
N PHE A 172 -6.22 -14.54 23.22
CA PHE A 172 -5.72 -15.00 24.51
C PHE A 172 -6.79 -14.92 25.61
N ASN A 173 -7.74 -14.00 25.50
CA ASN A 173 -8.77 -13.79 26.53
C ASN A 173 -10.09 -13.26 25.94
N PRO A 174 -10.75 -14.01 25.04
CA PRO A 174 -11.87 -13.51 24.23
C PRO A 174 -13.09 -13.04 25.03
N ARG A 175 -13.26 -13.54 26.27
CA ARG A 175 -14.35 -13.17 27.19
C ARG A 175 -13.98 -12.09 28.22
N GLY A 176 -12.69 -11.76 28.36
CA GLY A 176 -12.25 -10.77 29.33
C GLY A 176 -12.41 -9.34 28.81
N THR A 177 -12.31 -8.34 29.70
CA THR A 177 -12.31 -6.92 29.29
C THR A 177 -11.14 -6.58 28.37
N PHE A 178 -10.01 -7.24 28.59
CA PHE A 178 -8.76 -7.06 27.85
C PHE A 178 -8.43 -8.37 27.12
N ASP A 179 -8.49 -8.34 25.79
CA ASP A 179 -8.28 -9.50 24.92
C ASP A 179 -7.17 -9.23 23.88
N PRO A 180 -5.92 -9.57 24.20
CA PRO A 180 -4.83 -9.60 23.23
C PRO A 180 -5.09 -10.68 22.18
N TYR A 181 -4.61 -10.45 20.97
CA TYR A 181 -4.63 -11.45 19.92
C TYR A 181 -3.44 -11.33 18.98
N VAL A 182 -3.12 -12.44 18.33
CA VAL A 182 -2.17 -12.53 17.22
C VAL A 182 -2.87 -13.13 16.02
N GLY A 183 -2.39 -12.86 14.83
CA GLY A 183 -3.00 -13.42 13.64
C GLY A 183 -2.16 -13.29 12.39
N LEU A 184 -2.74 -13.77 11.31
CA LEU A 184 -2.19 -13.69 9.97
C LEU A 184 -3.34 -13.45 8.99
N ASP A 185 -3.19 -12.43 8.17
CA ASP A 185 -4.09 -12.18 7.05
C ASP A 185 -3.37 -12.40 5.73
N ILE A 186 -4.10 -12.90 4.76
CA ILE A 186 -3.71 -12.91 3.35
C ILE A 186 -4.78 -12.14 2.58
N GLY A 187 -4.37 -11.40 1.56
CA GLY A 187 -5.30 -10.60 0.77
C GLY A 187 -4.91 -10.53 -0.69
N GLY A 188 -5.91 -10.27 -1.52
CA GLY A 188 -5.75 -10.10 -2.95
C GLY A 188 -6.72 -9.05 -3.47
N GLY A 189 -6.29 -8.23 -4.42
CA GLY A 189 -7.05 -7.07 -4.83
C GLY A 189 -6.51 -6.38 -6.07
N ILE A 190 -7.02 -5.17 -6.26
CA ILE A 190 -6.66 -4.28 -7.35
C ILE A 190 -6.01 -3.01 -6.79
N CYS A 191 -5.15 -2.41 -7.60
CA CYS A 191 -4.53 -1.13 -7.34
C CYS A 191 -4.82 -0.14 -8.48
N GLN A 192 -4.79 1.14 -8.15
CA GLN A 192 -5.05 2.22 -9.08
C GLN A 192 -4.03 3.34 -8.86
N PHE A 193 -3.50 3.86 -9.97
CA PHE A 193 -2.65 5.04 -10.00
C PHE A 193 -3.41 6.14 -10.73
N PRO A 194 -3.94 7.15 -10.03
CA PRO A 194 -4.61 8.27 -10.66
C PRO A 194 -3.70 8.93 -11.70
N GLY A 195 -4.26 9.32 -12.85
CA GLY A 195 -3.50 9.96 -13.93
C GLY A 195 -2.78 9.02 -14.89
N VAL A 196 -2.76 7.71 -14.62
CA VAL A 196 -2.15 6.72 -15.53
C VAL A 196 -3.25 5.83 -16.15
N GLU A 197 -3.53 6.07 -17.43
CA GLU A 197 -4.47 5.26 -18.22
C GLU A 197 -3.77 4.09 -18.92
N GLY A 198 -4.50 3.00 -19.16
CA GLY A 198 -3.99 1.85 -19.93
C GLY A 198 -3.11 0.85 -19.16
N ILE A 199 -3.02 1.01 -17.84
CA ILE A 199 -2.33 0.05 -16.95
C ILE A 199 -3.35 -0.78 -16.16
N THR A 200 -3.02 -2.06 -15.95
CA THR A 200 -3.74 -2.95 -15.03
C THR A 200 -2.82 -3.26 -13.86
N CYS A 201 -3.30 -3.03 -12.65
CA CYS A 201 -2.55 -3.26 -11.42
C CYS A 201 -3.32 -4.20 -10.49
N THR A 202 -2.67 -5.28 -10.08
CA THR A 202 -3.15 -6.19 -9.03
C THR A 202 -2.20 -6.16 -7.84
N VAL A 203 -2.74 -6.47 -6.67
CA VAL A 203 -1.98 -6.47 -5.42
C VAL A 203 -2.34 -7.69 -4.61
N ALA A 204 -1.33 -8.29 -3.99
CA ALA A 204 -1.49 -9.37 -3.02
C ALA A 204 -0.75 -9.00 -1.74
N LYS A 205 -1.25 -9.45 -0.58
CA LYS A 205 -0.59 -9.20 0.69
C LYS A 205 -0.55 -10.42 1.60
N VAL A 206 0.47 -10.46 2.45
CA VAL A 206 0.54 -11.33 3.63
C VAL A 206 0.87 -10.43 4.83
N ALA A 207 0.08 -10.51 5.89
CA ALA A 207 0.13 -9.57 6.99
C ALA A 207 0.02 -10.30 8.35
N PRO A 208 1.13 -10.74 8.96
CA PRO A 208 1.14 -11.05 10.38
C PRO A 208 0.71 -9.82 11.18
N LYS A 209 -0.08 -10.06 12.22
CA LYS A 209 -0.65 -8.99 13.03
C LYS A 209 -0.66 -9.33 14.51
N LEU A 210 -0.50 -8.28 15.30
CA LEU A 210 -0.67 -8.28 16.73
C LEU A 210 -1.70 -7.23 17.06
N GLY A 211 -2.64 -7.56 17.92
CA GLY A 211 -3.68 -6.63 18.29
C GLY A 211 -4.20 -6.84 19.69
N PHE A 212 -5.08 -5.93 20.04
CA PHE A 212 -5.66 -5.83 21.35
C PHE A 212 -7.12 -5.38 21.21
N ARG A 213 -8.04 -6.06 21.91
CA ARG A 213 -9.45 -5.67 22.01
C ARG A 213 -9.80 -5.26 23.44
N TYR A 214 -10.42 -4.10 23.55
CA TYR A 214 -11.08 -3.65 24.78
C TYR A 214 -12.57 -3.89 24.68
N ASN A 215 -13.08 -4.83 25.48
CA ASN A 215 -14.47 -5.23 25.50
C ASN A 215 -15.24 -4.35 26.49
N PHE A 216 -16.00 -3.36 25.98
CA PHE A 216 -16.89 -2.52 26.80
C PHE A 216 -18.09 -3.31 27.31
N SER A 217 -18.54 -4.29 26.54
CA SER A 217 -19.57 -5.24 26.89
C SER A 217 -19.37 -6.54 26.12
N GLU A 218 -20.24 -7.52 26.34
CA GLU A 218 -20.26 -8.74 25.53
C GLU A 218 -20.59 -8.48 24.05
N ALA A 219 -21.24 -7.35 23.73
CA ALA A 219 -21.58 -6.97 22.36
C ALA A 219 -20.54 -6.03 21.74
N PHE A 220 -19.99 -5.08 22.48
CA PHE A 220 -19.22 -3.98 21.89
C PHE A 220 -17.76 -4.00 22.31
N PHE A 221 -16.87 -3.80 21.35
CA PHE A 221 -15.44 -3.69 21.60
C PHE A 221 -14.77 -2.61 20.75
N ALA A 222 -13.69 -2.03 21.27
CA ALA A 222 -12.70 -1.31 20.47
C ALA A 222 -11.50 -2.21 20.23
N TYR A 223 -10.79 -2.00 19.13
CA TYR A 223 -9.54 -2.70 18.88
C TYR A 223 -8.44 -1.74 18.44
N LEU A 224 -7.21 -2.11 18.79
CA LEU A 224 -5.96 -1.55 18.30
C LEU A 224 -5.16 -2.69 17.69
N GLN A 225 -4.64 -2.52 16.48
CA GLN A 225 -3.93 -3.57 15.76
C GLN A 225 -2.72 -2.99 15.04
N THR A 226 -1.63 -3.73 15.07
CA THR A 226 -0.46 -3.47 14.25
C THR A 226 -0.26 -4.64 13.29
N GLU A 227 -0.04 -4.34 12.02
CA GLU A 227 0.22 -5.32 10.97
C GLU A 227 1.60 -5.05 10.36
N TYR A 228 2.33 -6.10 10.03
CA TYR A 228 3.52 -6.00 9.19
C TYR A 228 3.17 -6.58 7.83
N GLN A 229 2.76 -5.74 6.89
CA GLN A 229 2.26 -6.17 5.60
C GLN A 229 3.42 -6.37 4.63
N ILE A 230 3.44 -7.52 3.96
CA ILE A 230 4.29 -7.77 2.80
C ILE A 230 3.37 -7.73 1.60
N GLU A 231 3.42 -6.64 0.84
CA GLU A 231 2.55 -6.39 -0.30
C GLU A 231 3.32 -6.58 -1.60
N THR A 232 2.73 -7.29 -2.56
CA THR A 232 3.31 -7.48 -3.89
C THR A 232 2.36 -6.90 -4.93
N PHE A 233 2.87 -5.93 -5.69
CA PHE A 233 2.17 -5.27 -6.77
C PHE A 233 2.60 -5.87 -8.09
N GLN A 234 1.63 -6.13 -8.97
CA GLN A 234 1.89 -6.54 -10.34
C GLN A 234 1.25 -5.52 -11.27
N ILE A 235 2.09 -4.80 -12.00
CA ILE A 235 1.69 -3.74 -12.92
C ILE A 235 1.91 -4.24 -14.34
N SER A 236 0.88 -4.19 -15.16
CA SER A 236 0.94 -4.59 -16.57
C SER A 236 0.40 -3.48 -17.47
N GLY A 237 1.10 -3.21 -18.56
CA GLY A 237 0.74 -2.21 -19.56
C GLY A 237 1.35 -2.58 -20.90
N GLY A 238 0.53 -2.69 -21.95
CA GLY A 238 1.00 -3.13 -23.27
C GLY A 238 1.65 -4.52 -23.25
N SER A 239 2.91 -4.61 -23.67
CA SER A 239 3.71 -5.85 -23.70
C SER A 239 4.65 -6.00 -22.48
N THR A 240 4.54 -5.13 -21.49
CA THR A 240 5.44 -5.08 -20.34
C THR A 240 4.70 -5.35 -19.04
N SER A 241 5.37 -6.10 -18.15
CA SER A 241 4.91 -6.38 -16.80
C SER A 241 6.05 -6.16 -15.81
N ALA A 242 5.75 -5.48 -14.71
CA ALA A 242 6.64 -5.26 -13.57
C ALA A 242 6.01 -5.85 -12.30
N SER A 243 6.86 -6.28 -11.37
CA SER A 243 6.42 -6.82 -10.09
C SER A 243 7.34 -6.30 -9.00
N ASP A 244 6.76 -5.66 -7.98
CA ASP A 244 7.49 -5.10 -6.87
C ASP A 244 6.88 -5.55 -5.55
N THR A 245 7.72 -5.77 -4.54
CA THR A 245 7.31 -6.19 -3.20
C THR A 245 7.77 -5.15 -2.18
N TYR A 246 6.86 -4.74 -1.29
CA TYR A 246 7.09 -3.73 -0.27
C TYR A 246 6.73 -4.26 1.12
N GLU A 247 7.45 -3.78 2.11
CA GLU A 247 7.20 -4.06 3.53
C GLU A 247 6.59 -2.82 4.18
N ASN A 248 5.41 -2.98 4.78
CA ASN A 248 4.56 -1.87 5.19
C ASN A 248 4.03 -2.08 6.64
N PRO A 249 4.58 -1.37 7.63
CA PRO A 249 4.11 -1.43 9.01
C PRO A 249 2.87 -0.55 9.22
N VAL A 250 1.72 -1.18 9.50
CA VAL A 250 0.43 -0.48 9.62
C VAL A 250 -0.05 -0.47 11.06
N ALA A 251 -0.56 0.66 11.54
CA ALA A 251 -1.30 0.76 12.80
C ALA A 251 -2.77 1.10 12.53
N LEU A 252 -3.68 0.28 13.06
CA LEU A 252 -5.13 0.38 12.90
C LEU A 252 -5.82 0.54 14.26
N ILE A 253 -6.87 1.37 14.29
CA ILE A 253 -7.80 1.49 15.40
C ILE A 253 -9.24 1.37 14.88
N GLY A 254 -10.11 0.73 15.65
CA GLY A 254 -11.49 0.60 15.24
C GLY A 254 -12.42 0.12 16.33
N LEU A 255 -13.66 -0.15 15.90
CA LEU A 255 -14.77 -0.59 16.73
C LEU A 255 -15.38 -1.84 16.12
N GLY A 256 -15.97 -2.67 16.96
CA GLY A 256 -16.71 -3.85 16.52
C GLY A 256 -17.88 -4.20 17.42
N VAL A 257 -18.77 -5.01 16.84
CA VAL A 257 -19.99 -5.51 17.45
C VAL A 257 -20.04 -7.03 17.31
N ARG A 258 -20.41 -7.74 18.37
CA ARG A 258 -20.61 -9.19 18.43
C ARG A 258 -22.09 -9.53 18.51
N TRP A 259 -22.49 -10.61 17.84
CA TRP A 259 -23.83 -11.20 17.94
C TRP A 259 -23.80 -12.72 17.76
#